data_AF-A0A975MDC1-F1
#
_entry.id   AF-A0A975MDC1-F1
#
_cell.length_a   1.000
_cell.length_b   1.000
_cell.length_c   1.000
_cell.angle_alpha   90.00
_cell.angle_beta   90.00
_cell.angle_gamma   90.00
#
_symmetry.space_group_name_H-M   'P 1'
#
loop_
_entity.id
_entity.type
_entity.pdbx_description
1 polymer ?
#
loop_
_entity_poly.entity_id
_entity_poly.type
_entity_poly.pdbx_seq_one_letter_code
_entity_poly.pdbx_strand_id
1 'polypeptide(L)'
;MDERHGAMEDDEKKTDFDACLMGWSLCDLRNEKGDIWPVILAEVWDDKRGRWDNGTRIRTGVIRSMPVPPLQFGDIVETKTSSYILGRPSDTTIQ
;
A
#
# COMPACT_ATOMS: atom_id res chain seq x y z
N MET A 1 -4.83 -40.73 23.68
CA MET A 1 -4.27 -41.26 22.42
C MET A 1 -5.03 -40.53 21.31
N ASP A 2 -4.96 -39.21 21.26
CA ASP A 2 -3.79 -38.44 20.81
C ASP A 2 -3.35 -38.93 19.44
N GLU A 3 -3.62 -38.13 18.41
CA GLU A 3 -2.55 -37.48 17.67
C GLU A 3 -3.07 -36.19 17.01
N ARG A 4 -2.25 -35.16 17.19
CA ARG A 4 -2.46 -33.76 16.81
C ARG A 4 -2.15 -33.57 15.32
N HIS A 5 -2.59 -32.43 14.78
CA HIS A 5 -1.92 -31.50 13.87
C HIS A 5 -3.06 -30.78 13.13
N GLY A 6 -3.52 -29.61 13.58
CA GLY A 6 -2.72 -28.40 13.64
C GLY A 6 -2.62 -27.76 12.26
N ALA A 7 -3.75 -27.54 11.58
CA ALA A 7 -3.79 -26.63 10.44
C ALA A 7 -3.87 -25.20 11.00
N MET A 8 -2.73 -24.65 11.40
CA MET A 8 -2.56 -23.20 11.33
C MET A 8 -2.53 -22.90 9.84
N GLU A 9 -3.64 -22.43 9.31
CA GLU A 9 -3.60 -21.59 8.12
C GLU A 9 -2.76 -20.40 8.52
N ASP A 10 -1.48 -20.43 8.14
CA ASP A 10 -0.65 -19.25 8.17
C ASP A 10 -1.42 -18.19 7.39
N ASP A 11 -1.95 -17.20 8.12
CA ASP A 11 -2.32 -15.89 7.60
C ASP A 11 -1.06 -15.39 6.89
N GLU A 12 -0.93 -15.73 5.61
CA GLU A 12 0.09 -15.24 4.70
C GLU A 12 -0.21 -13.75 4.57
N LYS A 13 0.26 -12.97 5.56
CA LYS A 13 0.17 -11.52 5.59
C LYS A 13 0.58 -11.08 4.21
N LYS A 14 -0.37 -10.48 3.47
CA LYS A 14 -0.11 -9.84 2.19
C LYS A 14 1.05 -8.86 2.42
N THR A 15 2.26 -9.29 2.11
CA THR A 15 3.52 -8.58 2.40
C THR A 15 4.21 -8.20 1.10
N ASP A 16 3.62 -8.55 -0.05
CA ASP A 16 4.15 -8.24 -1.36
C ASP A 16 3.64 -6.87 -1.86
N PHE A 17 4.30 -5.83 -1.35
CA PHE A 17 4.17 -4.46 -1.85
C PHE A 17 5.49 -3.97 -2.43
N ASP A 18 5.44 -3.11 -3.46
CA ASP A 18 6.64 -2.54 -4.08
C ASP A 18 7.31 -1.49 -3.18
N ALA A 19 6.51 -0.65 -2.51
CA ALA A 19 7.00 0.45 -1.69
C ALA A 19 6.00 0.85 -0.60
N CYS A 20 6.47 1.62 0.39
CA CYS A 20 5.69 2.21 1.46
C CYS A 20 5.32 3.66 1.15
N LEU A 21 4.08 4.05 1.44
CA LEU A 21 3.58 5.41 1.26
C LEU A 21 3.38 6.07 2.62
N MET A 22 4.21 7.06 2.96
CA MET A 22 4.15 7.83 4.20
C MET A 22 3.45 9.18 3.99
N GLY A 23 2.80 9.70 5.03
CA GLY A 23 2.13 11.01 4.97
C GLY A 23 1.10 11.11 3.83
N TRP A 24 0.40 10.00 3.59
CA TRP A 24 -0.44 9.81 2.42
C TRP A 24 -1.77 10.57 2.52
N SER A 25 -2.33 10.91 1.37
CA SER A 25 -3.68 11.46 1.25
C SER A 25 -4.36 10.87 0.02
N LEU A 26 -5.58 10.36 0.20
CA LEU A 26 -6.43 9.93 -0.91
C LEU A 26 -6.97 11.17 -1.63
N CYS A 27 -6.85 11.20 -2.95
CA CYS A 27 -7.21 12.33 -3.79
C CYS A 27 -7.96 11.86 -5.03
N ASP A 28 -8.77 12.77 -5.57
CA ASP A 28 -9.49 12.57 -6.82
C ASP A 28 -8.69 13.15 -8.00
N LEU A 29 -8.39 12.29 -8.97
CA LEU A 29 -7.84 12.70 -10.26
C LEU A 29 -8.96 12.75 -11.29
N ARG A 30 -9.23 13.93 -11.83
CA ARG A 30 -10.17 14.12 -12.94
C ARG A 30 -9.45 13.99 -14.28
N ASN A 31 -9.94 13.14 -15.18
CA ASN A 31 -9.45 13.06 -16.54
C ASN A 31 -10.14 14.09 -17.47
N GLU A 32 -9.71 14.18 -18.72
CA GLU A 32 -10.27 15.11 -19.73
C GLU A 32 -11.75 14.87 -20.04
N LYS A 33 -12.25 13.65 -19.80
CA LYS A 33 -13.67 13.28 -19.97
C LYS A 33 -14.53 13.62 -18.76
N GLY A 34 -13.91 14.09 -17.66
CA GLY A 34 -14.58 14.39 -16.41
C GLY A 34 -14.72 13.21 -15.45
N ASP A 35 -14.23 12.02 -15.81
CA ASP A 35 -14.24 10.86 -14.93
C ASP A 35 -13.28 11.10 -13.76
N ILE A 36 -13.68 10.65 -12.57
CA ILE A 36 -12.92 10.80 -11.33
C ILE A 36 -12.29 9.45 -10.97
N TRP A 37 -10.99 9.46 -10.68
CA TRP A 37 -10.21 8.28 -10.34
C TRP A 37 -9.44 8.49 -9.05
N PRO A 38 -9.44 7.51 -8.12
CA PRO A 38 -8.68 7.62 -6.89
C PRO A 38 -7.18 7.50 -7.15
N VAL A 39 -6.41 8.39 -6.54
CA VAL A 39 -4.94 8.37 -6.50
C VAL A 39 -4.47 8.72 -5.09
N ILE A 40 -3.24 8.36 -4.75
CA ILE A 40 -2.63 8.79 -3.49
C ILE A 40 -1.47 9.74 -3.76
N LEU A 41 -1.45 10.84 -3.00
CA LEU A 41 -0.27 11.70 -2.84
C LEU A 41 0.44 11.32 -1.56
N ALA A 42 1.72 10.99 -1.63
CA ALA A 42 2.49 10.51 -0.48
C ALA A 42 3.99 10.68 -0.71
N GLU A 43 4.76 10.51 0.37
CA GLU A 43 6.19 10.25 0.29
C GLU A 43 6.43 8.76 0.13
N VAL A 44 7.27 8.37 -0.83
CA VAL A 44 7.63 6.97 -1.03
C VAL A 44 8.84 6.60 -0.18
N TRP A 45 8.78 5.41 0.41
CA TRP A 45 9.82 4.84 1.26
C TRP A 45 9.99 3.36 0.93
N ASP A 46 11.20 2.85 1.13
CA ASP A 46 11.54 1.44 0.95
C ASP A 46 11.10 0.87 -0.41
N ASP A 47 11.32 1.64 -1.49
CA ASP A 47 10.97 1.22 -2.85
C ASP A 47 11.90 0.09 -3.31
N LYS A 48 11.39 -1.14 -3.24
CA LYS A 48 12.10 -2.38 -3.58
C LYS A 48 12.54 -2.43 -5.05
N ARG A 49 11.93 -1.59 -5.89
CA ARG A 49 12.20 -1.52 -7.33
C ARG A 49 13.21 -0.43 -7.70
N GLY A 50 13.68 0.38 -6.74
CA GLY A 50 14.70 1.41 -6.97
C GLY A 50 14.30 2.47 -7.99
N ARG A 51 13.01 2.80 -8.08
CA ARG A 51 12.48 3.83 -8.97
C ARG A 51 12.58 5.22 -8.36
N TRP A 52 12.56 5.31 -7.03
CA TRP A 52 12.57 6.56 -6.29
C TRP A 52 13.44 6.47 -5.04
N ASP A 53 14.06 7.60 -4.68
CA ASP A 53 14.76 7.76 -3.41
C ASP A 53 13.75 7.90 -2.25
N ASN A 54 14.13 7.44 -1.05
CA ASN A 54 13.32 7.59 0.15
C ASN A 54 12.96 9.06 0.44
N GLY A 55 11.69 9.31 0.76
CA GLY A 55 11.16 10.65 0.99
C GLY A 55 10.73 11.39 -0.28
N THR A 56 10.93 10.80 -1.47
CA THR A 56 10.44 11.40 -2.72
C THR A 56 8.92 11.52 -2.68
N ARG A 57 8.40 12.73 -2.89
CA ARG A 57 6.95 12.96 -2.94
C ARG A 57 6.41 12.60 -4.32
N ILE A 58 5.49 11.65 -4.37
CA ILE A 58 4.89 11.14 -5.61
C ILE A 58 3.36 11.26 -5.60
N ARG A 59 2.80 11.21 -6.79
CA ARG A 59 1.41 10.83 -7.02
C ARG A 59 1.40 9.42 -7.60
N THR A 60 0.66 8.51 -7.00
CA THR A 60 0.52 7.16 -7.55
C THR A 60 -0.17 7.19 -8.92
N GLY A 61 -0.08 6.08 -9.65
CA GLY A 61 -1.04 5.80 -10.71
C GLY A 61 -2.46 5.66 -10.15
N VAL A 62 -3.45 5.57 -11.05
CA VAL A 62 -4.83 5.27 -10.68
C VAL A 62 -4.90 3.98 -9.87
N ILE A 63 -5.51 4.07 -8.71
CA ILE A 63 -5.74 2.93 -7.82
C ILE A 63 -6.83 2.08 -8.44
N ARG A 64 -6.54 0.80 -8.63
CA ARG A 64 -7.42 -0.20 -9.23
C ARG A 64 -8.02 -1.15 -8.20
N SER A 65 -7.29 -1.36 -7.12
CA SER A 65 -7.72 -2.19 -5.99
C SER A 65 -7.30 -1.49 -4.71
N MET A 66 -8.25 -1.34 -3.78
CA MET A 66 -8.02 -0.80 -2.45
C MET A 66 -8.99 -1.43 -1.45
N PRO A 67 -8.63 -1.47 -0.15
CA PRO A 67 -9.53 -1.87 0.91
C PRO A 67 -10.75 -0.96 0.99
N VAL A 68 -11.81 -1.47 1.64
CA VAL A 68 -13.04 -0.70 1.86
C VAL A 68 -12.73 0.47 2.81
N PRO A 69 -13.09 1.71 2.47
CA PRO A 69 -12.87 2.86 3.33
C PRO A 69 -13.53 2.70 4.71
N PRO A 70 -12.97 3.34 5.77
CA PRO A 70 -11.82 4.25 5.71
C PRO A 70 -10.49 3.50 5.56
N LEU A 71 -9.60 4.04 4.73
CA LEU A 71 -8.23 3.53 4.58
C LEU A 71 -7.46 3.65 5.89
N GLN A 72 -6.63 2.66 6.20
CA GLN A 72 -5.88 2.55 7.44
C GLN A 72 -4.38 2.34 7.18
N PHE A 73 -3.58 2.57 8.21
CA PHE A 73 -2.18 2.18 8.17
C PHE A 73 -2.04 0.66 8.08
N GLY A 74 -1.16 0.19 7.20
CA GLY A 74 -0.98 -1.21 6.87
C GLY A 74 -1.79 -1.68 5.67
N ASP A 75 -2.76 -0.90 5.19
CA ASP A 75 -3.53 -1.25 3.99
C ASP A 75 -2.65 -1.32 2.75
N ILE A 76 -2.91 -2.29 1.89
CA ILE A 76 -2.26 -2.38 0.58
C ILE A 76 -3.20 -1.84 -0.49
N VAL A 77 -2.69 -0.88 -1.26
CA VAL A 77 -3.35 -0.36 -2.46
C VAL A 77 -2.58 -0.77 -3.71
N GLU A 78 -3.30 -1.01 -4.78
CA GLU A 78 -2.71 -1.46 -6.04
C GLU A 78 -3.08 -0.54 -7.18
N THR A 79 -2.07 -0.21 -7.97
CA THR A 79 -2.21 0.43 -9.28
C THR A 79 -2.02 -0.63 -10.36
N LYS A 80 -2.12 -0.22 -11.64
CA LYS A 80 -1.88 -1.14 -12.76
C LYS A 80 -0.51 -1.84 -12.71
N THR A 81 0.52 -1.16 -12.20
CA THR A 81 1.92 -1.60 -12.34
C THR A 81 2.65 -1.75 -11.02
N SER A 82 1.98 -1.45 -9.89
CA SER A 82 2.63 -1.36 -8.58
C SER A 82 1.65 -1.52 -7.44
N SER A 83 2.11 -2.15 -6.36
CA SER A 83 1.42 -2.24 -5.08
C SER A 83 2.14 -1.42 -4.03
N TYR A 84 1.39 -0.83 -3.10
CA TYR A 84 1.94 0.03 -2.05
C TYR A 84 1.28 -0.28 -0.71
N ILE A 85 2.06 -0.28 0.36
CA ILE A 85 1.53 -0.30 1.73
C ILE A 85 1.37 1.13 2.25
N LEU A 86 0.25 1.41 2.91
CA LEU A 86 -0.06 2.71 3.49
C LEU A 86 0.55 2.84 4.89
N GLY A 87 1.54 3.71 5.01
CA GLY A 87 2.36 3.84 6.21
C GLY A 87 3.18 2.60 6.52
N ARG A 88 3.82 2.61 7.69
CA ARG A 88 4.70 1.51 8.12
C ARG A 88 3.86 0.35 8.66
N PRO A 89 4.23 -0.90 8.39
CA PRO A 89 3.79 -2.00 9.23
C PRO A 89 4.15 -1.67 10.68
N SER A 90 3.21 -1.86 11.60
CA SER A 90 3.22 -1.42 12.99
C SER A 90 4.45 -1.81 13.83
N ASP A 91 5.36 -2.63 13.30
CA ASP A 91 6.48 -3.20 14.03
C ASP A 91 7.82 -2.45 13.84
N THR A 92 7.84 -1.32 13.12
CA THR A 92 9.07 -0.54 12.90
C THR A 92 9.05 0.79 13.65
N THR A 93 9.38 0.74 14.95
CA THR A 93 9.68 1.93 15.77
C THR A 93 10.94 2.61 15.24
N ILE A 94 10.87 3.91 14.95
CA ILE A 94 12.08 4.74 14.74
C ILE A 94 12.75 4.89 16.11
N GLN A 95 13.97 4.38 16.25
CA GLN A 95 14.88 4.81 17.32
C GLN A 95 15.58 6.10 16.92
#